data_AF-A0A3R9N992-F1
#
_entry.id   AF-A0A3R9N992-F1
#
_cell.length_a   1.000
_cell.length_b   1.000
_cell.length_c   1.000
_cell.angle_alpha   90.00
_cell.angle_beta   90.00
_cell.angle_gamma   90.00
#
_symmetry.space_group_name_H-M   'P 1'
#
loop_
_entity.id
_entity.type
_entity.pdbx_description
1 polymer ?
#
loop_
_entity_poly.entity_id
_entity_poly.type
_entity_poly.pdbx_seq_one_letter_code
_entity_poly.pdbx_strand_id
1 'polypeptide(L)' 'MALEESALDNDEITEKDGLRFLVNEYQKTYFENIAIDYESSWFGRGFTLVSADGNKINGNC' A
#
# COMPACT_ATOMS: atom_id res chain seq x y z
N MET A 1 1.40 7.07 2.48
CA MET A 1 0.08 6.47 2.76
C MET A 1 -0.67 7.41 3.69
N ALA A 2 -1.90 7.77 3.34
CA ALA A 2 -2.77 8.66 4.11
C ALA A 2 -4.16 8.02 4.25
N LEU A 3 -4.90 8.39 5.29
CA LEU A 3 -6.31 8.03 5.43
C LEU A 3 -7.12 8.97 4.56
N GLU A 4 -7.87 8.41 3.63
CA GLU A 4 -8.75 9.15 2.72
C GLU A 4 -10.19 8.73 2.95
N GLU A 5 -11.11 9.71 2.96
CA GLU A 5 -12.54 9.46 3.16
C GLU A 5 -13.26 9.08 1.86
N SER A 6 -12.68 9.41 0.70
CA SER A 6 -13.27 9.17 -0.61
C SER A 6 -12.23 8.81 -1.66
N ALA A 7 -12.60 7.91 -2.59
CA ALA A 7 -11.84 7.67 -3.81
C ALA A 7 -12.05 8.82 -4.81
N LEU A 8 -10.98 9.21 -5.51
CA LEU A 8 -11.10 10.05 -6.70
C LEU A 8 -11.52 9.20 -7.91
N ASP A 9 -12.08 9.84 -8.94
CA ASP A 9 -12.60 9.15 -10.13
C ASP A 9 -11.56 8.32 -10.89
N ASN A 10 -10.27 8.64 -10.70
CA ASN A 10 -9.12 7.98 -11.32
C ASN A 10 -8.30 7.12 -10.33
N ASP A 11 -8.79 6.93 -9.12
CA ASP A 11 -8.16 6.01 -8.17
C ASP A 11 -8.64 4.59 -8.43
N GLU A 12 -7.68 3.67 -8.46
CA GLU A 12 -7.98 2.25 -8.46
C GLU A 12 -8.21 1.79 -7.02
N ILE A 13 -9.38 1.18 -6.80
CA ILE A 13 -9.79 0.67 -5.49
C ILE A 13 -9.43 -0.81 -5.42
N THR A 14 -8.55 -1.17 -4.49
CA THR A 14 -8.27 -2.57 -4.13
C THR A 14 -8.72 -2.83 -2.70
N GLU A 15 -9.46 -3.92 -2.49
CA GLU A 15 -9.90 -4.34 -1.17
C GLU A 15 -9.09 -5.56 -0.69
N LYS A 16 -8.60 -5.50 0.54
CA LYS A 16 -7.89 -6.60 1.18
C LYS A 16 -8.16 -6.59 2.68
N ASP A 17 -8.55 -7.74 3.22
CA ASP A 17 -8.84 -7.92 4.66
C ASP A 17 -9.83 -6.88 5.23
N GLY A 18 -10.81 -6.47 4.40
CA GLY A 18 -11.81 -5.45 4.74
C GLY A 18 -11.30 -4.00 4.74
N LEU A 19 -10.04 -3.78 4.35
CA LEU A 19 -9.45 -2.46 4.12
C LEU A 19 -9.51 -2.11 2.64
N ARG A 20 -9.89 -0.86 2.35
CA ARG A 20 -9.88 -0.30 1.01
C ARG A 20 -8.61 0.52 0.82
N PHE A 21 -7.85 0.18 -0.20
CA PHE A 21 -6.67 0.90 -0.65
C PHE A 21 -6.99 1.64 -1.93
N LEU A 22 -6.62 2.90 -1.97
CA LEU A 22 -6.77 3.78 -3.12
C LEU A 22 -5.39 3.99 -3.72
N VAL A 23 -5.24 3.61 -4.98
CA VAL A 23 -3.99 3.79 -5.72
C VAL A 23 -4.26 4.72 -6.89
N ASN A 24 -3.56 5.85 -6.90
CA ASN A 24 -3.66 6.80 -7.99
C ASN A 24 -3.12 6.18 -9.30
N GLU A 25 -3.78 6.48 -10.42
CA GLU A 25 -3.38 5.98 -11.76
C GLU A 25 -1.89 6.20 -12.08
N TYR A 26 -1.29 7.32 -11.68
CA TYR A 26 0.15 7.60 -11.91
C TYR A 26 1.08 6.68 -11.10
N GLN A 27 0.59 6.13 -9.99
CA GLN A 27 1.34 5.24 -9.12
C GLN A 27 1.09 3.77 -9.43
N LYS A 28 0.02 3.46 -10.17
CA LYS A 28 -0.41 2.11 -10.52
C LYS A 28 0.73 1.21 -11.02
N THR A 29 1.54 1.69 -11.95
CA THR A 29 2.67 0.92 -12.52
C THR A 29 3.68 0.48 -11.46
N TYR A 30 3.84 1.27 -10.40
CA TYR A 30 4.72 0.89 -9.28
C TYR A 30 4.06 -0.13 -8.37
N PHE A 31 2.73 -0.15 -8.26
CA PHE A 31 1.97 -1.03 -7.37
C PHE A 31 1.53 -2.36 -7.99
N GLU A 32 1.63 -2.54 -9.31
CA GLU A 32 1.17 -3.74 -10.03
C GLU A 32 1.73 -5.07 -9.49
N ASN A 33 2.90 -5.05 -8.84
CA ASN A 33 3.53 -6.23 -8.23
C ASN A 33 3.93 -6.01 -6.76
N ILE A 34 3.24 -5.09 -6.08
CA ILE A 34 3.51 -4.75 -4.68
C ILE A 34 2.31 -5.16 -3.82
N ALA A 35 2.58 -5.94 -2.79
CA ALA A 35 1.66 -6.22 -1.72
C ALA A 35 1.81 -5.19 -0.59
N ILE A 36 0.73 -4.95 0.14
CA ILE A 36 0.75 -4.20 1.40
C ILE A 36 0.67 -5.19 2.55
N ASP A 37 1.53 -4.99 3.55
CA ASP A 37 1.57 -5.75 4.81
C ASP A 37 1.58 -4.78 6.01
N TYR A 38 1.22 -5.27 7.18
CA TYR A 38 1.21 -4.50 8.43
C TYR A 38 2.19 -5.10 9.42
N GLU A 39 3.24 -4.34 9.76
CA GLU A 39 4.20 -4.75 10.77
C GLU A 39 3.92 -4.05 12.09
N SER A 40 3.90 -4.83 13.17
CA SER A 40 3.87 -4.32 14.54
C SER A 40 5.05 -4.91 15.30
N SER A 41 6.08 -4.09 15.50
CA SER A 41 7.29 -4.44 16.23
C SER A 41 7.46 -3.54 17.45
N TRP A 42 8.39 -3.90 18.33
CA TRP A 42 8.76 -3.07 19.47
C TRP A 42 9.24 -1.66 19.06
N PHE A 43 9.82 -1.54 17.87
CA PHE A 43 10.38 -0.29 17.35
C PHE A 43 9.37 0.57 16.58
N GLY A 44 8.15 0.08 16.38
CA GLY A 44 7.13 0.81 15.65
C GLY A 44 6.12 -0.12 15.00
N ARG A 45 5.01 0.49 14.62
CA ARG A 45 3.92 -0.17 13.90
C ARG A 45 3.56 0.65 12.67
N GLY A 46 3.30 -0.02 11.55
CA GLY A 46 2.96 0.66 10.32
C GLY A 46 2.74 -0.29 9.15
N PHE A 47 2.14 0.25 8.10
CA PHE A 47 2.04 -0.44 6.82
C PHE A 47 3.38 -0.41 6.10
N THR A 48 3.73 -1.53 5.48
CA THR A 48 4.93 -1.69 4.66
C THR A 48 4.56 -2.21 3.28
N LEU A 49 5.40 -1.91 2.30
CA LEU A 49 5.26 -2.39 0.93
C LEU A 49 6.18 -3.60 0.75
N VAL A 50 5.66 -4.65 0.16
CA VAL A 50 6.36 -5.91 -0.07
C VAL A 50 6.32 -6.23 -1.55
N SER A 51 7.44 -6.63 -2.15
CA SER A 51 7.45 -7.11 -3.53
C SER A 51 6.73 -8.45 -3.63
N ALA A 52 6.36 -8.85 -4.85
CA ALA A 52 5.80 -10.18 -5.13
C ALA A 52 6.67 -11.33 -4.59
N ASP A 53 7.98 -11.14 -4.49
CA ASP A 53 8.93 -12.12 -3.94
C ASP A 53 8.97 -12.15 -2.40
N GLY A 54 8.13 -11.36 -1.72
CA GLY A 54 8.06 -11.27 -0.26
C GLY A 54 9.14 -10.40 0.37
N ASN A 55 9.91 -9.65 -0.43
CA ASN A 55 10.94 -8.75 0.09
C ASN A 55 10.36 -7.38 0.42
N LYS A 56 10.65 -6.86 1.62
CA LYS A 56 10.24 -5.50 2.01
C LYS A 56 10.91 -4.48 1.09
N ILE A 57 10.09 -3.61 0.51
CA ILE A 57 10.53 -2.49 -0.30
C ILE A 57 10.81 -1.35 0.67
N ASN A 58 12.06 -1.28 1.14
CA ASN A 58 12.52 -0.14 1.94
C ASN A 58 12.63 1.07 1.02
N GLY A 59 11.59 1.92 1.03
CA GLY A 59 11.70 3.29 0.55
C GLY A 59 12.66 4.03 1.47
N ASN A 60 13.89 4.25 1.02
CA ASN A 60 14.76 5.22 1.67
C ASN A 60 14.11 6.58 1.41
N CYS A 61 13.47 7.13 2.44
CA CYS A 61 12.77 8.41 2.39
C CYS A 61 13.79 9.55 2.35
#